data_AF-A0A1M3N559-F1
#
_entry.id   AF-A0A1M3N559-F1
#
_cell.length_a   1.000
_cell.length_b   1.000
_cell.length_c   1.000
_cell.angle_alpha   90.00
_cell.angle_beta   90.00
_cell.angle_gamma   90.00
#
_symmetry.space_group_name_H-M   'P 1'
#
loop_
_entity.id
_entity.type
_entity.pdbx_description
1 polymer ?
#
loop_
_entity_poly.entity_id
_entity_poly.type
_entity_poly.pdbx_seq_one_letter_code
_entity_poly.pdbx_strand_id
1 'polypeptide(L)'
;MKSSERELPVSRQEILDRKPGRSFTDPRRPLGEELLETAEPHGGDPEEAIYGRAPEHFRAGHGVPERAKCVAVLRKADELMAENNPPGDTEANQRRALELACGRCGVLIEEYDRLVEADDEVRELEALVLQAAHIRATVLGAESDIAAGPSSG
;
A
#
# COMPACT_ATOMS: atom_id res chain seq x y z
N MET A 1 -0.77 52.36 0.53
CA MET A 1 -1.40 51.75 -0.66
C MET A 1 -0.44 50.67 -1.15
N LYS A 2 -0.85 49.40 -1.10
CA LYS A 2 -0.05 48.23 -1.50
C LYS A 2 -0.08 48.12 -3.02
N SER A 3 1.07 48.23 -3.67
CA SER A 3 1.22 47.93 -5.11
C SER A 3 1.41 46.41 -5.24
N SER A 4 0.44 45.74 -5.86
CA SER A 4 0.50 44.33 -6.20
C SER A 4 1.34 44.15 -7.46
N GLU A 5 2.59 43.73 -7.29
CA GLU A 5 3.39 43.21 -8.39
C GLU A 5 2.77 41.87 -8.83
N ARG A 6 2.15 41.87 -10.01
CA ARG A 6 1.67 40.64 -10.64
C ARG A 6 2.88 39.91 -11.20
N GLU A 7 3.28 38.83 -10.55
CA GLU A 7 4.25 37.88 -11.10
C GLU A 7 3.72 37.32 -12.42
N LEU A 8 4.49 37.51 -13.50
CA LEU A 8 4.19 36.95 -14.81
C LEU A 8 4.49 35.44 -14.78
N PRO A 9 3.71 34.60 -15.48
CA PRO A 9 3.97 33.17 -15.53
C PRO A 9 5.30 32.87 -16.24
N VAL A 10 6.17 32.15 -15.53
CA VAL A 10 7.49 31.70 -16.02
C VAL A 10 7.32 30.86 -17.29
N SER A 11 8.11 31.15 -18.31
CA SER A 11 7.96 30.48 -19.62
C SER A 11 8.38 29.00 -19.54
N ARG A 12 7.69 28.13 -20.29
CA ARG A 12 7.96 26.68 -20.32
C ARG A 12 9.41 26.34 -20.69
N GLN A 13 10.04 27.17 -21.52
CA GLN A 13 11.43 26.99 -21.92
C GLN A 13 12.39 27.23 -20.74
N GLU A 14 12.11 28.26 -19.93
CA GLU A 14 12.88 28.59 -18.75
C GLU A 14 12.78 27.51 -17.65
N ILE A 15 11.65 26.81 -17.56
CA ILE A 15 11.47 25.66 -16.65
C ILE A 15 12.38 24.49 -17.07
N LEU A 16 12.55 24.25 -18.36
CA LEU A 16 13.36 23.15 -18.90
C LEU A 16 14.87 23.41 -18.77
N ASP A 17 15.28 24.68 -18.83
CA ASP A 17 16.69 25.09 -18.71
C ASP A 17 17.18 25.15 -17.24
N ARG A 18 16.28 25.03 -16.26
CA ARG A 18 16.64 24.98 -14.84
C ARG A 18 17.22 23.61 -14.48
N LYS A 19 18.46 23.59 -14.00
CA LYS A 19 19.07 22.38 -13.45
C LYS A 19 18.25 21.87 -12.26
N PRO A 20 17.94 20.56 -12.18
CA PRO A 20 17.19 20.00 -11.05
C PRO A 20 17.92 20.24 -9.73
N GLY A 21 17.18 20.56 -8.67
CA GLY A 21 17.74 20.87 -7.35
C GLY A 21 18.08 22.36 -7.12
N ARG A 22 17.52 23.29 -7.90
CA ARG A 22 17.64 24.75 -7.69
C ARG A 22 16.30 25.40 -7.34
N SER A 23 16.33 26.48 -6.58
CA SER A 23 15.13 27.13 -6.07
C SER A 23 14.25 27.71 -7.20
N PHE A 24 12.93 27.76 -6.98
CA PHE A 24 11.98 28.27 -7.97
C PHE A 24 12.08 29.79 -8.19
N THR A 25 12.55 30.52 -7.19
CA THR A 25 12.65 31.99 -7.15
C THR A 25 14.05 32.51 -7.50
N ASP A 26 15.12 31.78 -7.14
CA ASP A 26 16.51 32.09 -7.54
C ASP A 26 17.23 30.86 -8.14
N PRO A 27 17.51 30.86 -9.45
CA PRO A 27 18.14 29.74 -10.13
C PRO A 27 19.61 29.50 -9.73
N ARG A 28 20.27 30.46 -9.07
CA ARG A 28 21.63 30.29 -8.54
C ARG A 28 21.64 29.59 -7.17
N ARG A 29 20.50 29.53 -6.48
CA ARG A 29 20.38 28.97 -5.13
C ARG A 29 19.97 27.49 -5.14
N PRO A 30 20.60 26.60 -4.35
CA PRO A 30 20.15 25.21 -4.21
C PRO A 30 18.77 25.14 -3.55
N LEU A 31 17.97 24.13 -3.93
CA LEU A 31 16.66 23.83 -3.31
C LEU A 31 16.88 23.45 -1.83
N GLY A 32 16.12 24.07 -0.92
CA GLY A 32 16.08 23.71 0.50
C GLY A 32 16.89 24.60 1.45
N GLU A 33 17.61 25.62 0.96
CA GLU A 33 18.45 26.47 1.82
C GLU A 33 17.63 27.32 2.81
N GLU A 34 16.43 27.78 2.43
CA GLU A 34 15.51 28.50 3.34
C GLU A 34 14.80 27.59 4.37
N LEU A 35 14.72 26.28 4.11
CA LEU A 35 14.17 25.32 5.08
C LEU A 35 15.10 25.15 6.30
N LEU A 36 16.40 25.41 6.11
CA LEU A 36 17.40 25.31 7.18
C LEU A 36 17.50 26.60 8.00
N GLU A 37 17.22 27.77 7.40
CA GLU A 37 17.36 29.08 8.06
C GLU A 37 16.21 29.43 9.02
N THR A 38 15.04 28.79 8.87
CA THR A 38 13.87 28.99 9.75
C THR A 38 13.66 27.89 10.80
N ALA A 39 14.55 26.90 10.86
CA ALA A 39 14.53 25.91 11.94
C ALA A 39 15.12 26.55 13.21
N GLU A 40 14.31 27.35 13.91
CA GLU A 40 14.62 27.77 15.27
C GLU A 40 14.91 26.52 16.13
N PRO A 41 16.02 26.47 16.90
CA PRO A 41 16.36 25.32 17.72
C PRO A 41 15.54 25.28 19.02
N HIS A 42 14.33 25.84 19.01
CA HIS A 42 13.42 25.74 20.14
C HIS A 42 12.65 24.44 20.00
N GLY A 43 13.02 23.51 20.88
CA GLY A 43 12.38 22.21 21.03
C GLY A 43 10.86 22.37 20.96
N GLY A 44 10.30 21.78 19.91
CA GLY A 44 8.86 21.66 19.73
C GLY A 44 8.26 21.03 20.97
N ASP A 45 7.09 21.54 21.34
CA ASP A 45 6.24 21.00 22.37
C ASP A 45 6.12 19.46 22.17
N PRO A 46 6.41 18.61 23.18
CA PRO A 46 6.24 17.17 23.06
C PRO A 46 4.80 16.75 22.70
N GLU A 47 3.82 17.67 22.78
CA GLU A 47 2.44 17.44 22.36
C GLU A 47 2.11 17.91 20.92
N GLU A 48 2.98 18.64 20.24
CA GLU A 48 2.76 19.02 18.84
C GLU A 48 3.10 17.86 17.90
N ALA A 49 2.11 17.01 17.69
CA ALA A 49 2.12 15.94 16.70
C ALA A 49 2.13 16.49 15.27
N ILE A 50 3.29 16.94 14.78
CA ILE A 50 3.49 17.31 13.37
C ILE A 50 4.76 16.63 12.83
N TYR A 51 4.52 15.53 12.11
CA TYR A 51 5.45 14.67 11.35
C TYR A 51 6.46 13.81 12.15
N GLY A 52 6.16 12.51 12.25
CA GLY A 52 7.22 11.48 12.22
C GLY A 52 7.27 10.45 13.35
N ARG A 53 6.43 10.53 14.38
CA ARG A 53 6.31 9.44 15.36
C ARG A 53 4.89 8.91 15.37
N ALA A 54 4.72 7.70 14.85
CA ALA A 54 3.45 6.99 14.98
C ALA A 54 3.10 6.90 16.48
N PRO A 55 1.86 7.22 16.87
CA PRO A 55 1.46 7.28 18.27
C PRO A 55 1.65 5.93 18.97
N GLU A 56 1.79 5.93 20.30
CA GLU A 56 2.29 4.75 21.05
C GLU A 56 1.44 3.48 20.92
N HIS A 57 0.20 3.58 20.46
CA HIS A 57 -0.63 2.43 20.08
C HIS A 57 -0.07 1.65 18.86
N PHE A 58 0.81 2.25 18.05
CA PHE A 58 1.60 1.58 17.01
C PHE A 58 2.83 0.84 17.54
N ARG A 59 3.15 0.90 18.83
CA ARG A 59 4.27 0.15 19.42
C ARG A 59 3.89 -1.24 19.91
N ALA A 60 2.59 -1.53 19.98
CA ALA A 60 2.08 -2.82 20.49
C ALA A 60 1.80 -3.86 19.38
N GLY A 61 2.03 -3.51 18.11
CA GLY A 61 1.88 -4.40 16.97
C GLY A 61 2.97 -4.09 15.94
N HIS A 62 3.24 -5.00 15.03
CA HIS A 62 4.20 -4.79 13.95
C HIS A 62 3.95 -3.45 13.23
N GLY A 63 5.03 -2.74 12.86
CA GLY A 63 4.94 -1.37 12.34
C GLY A 63 4.17 -1.25 11.02
N VAL A 64 3.94 0.00 10.59
CA VAL A 64 3.33 0.31 9.28
C VAL A 64 4.00 -0.46 8.10
N PRO A 65 5.34 -0.62 8.05
CA PRO A 65 5.99 -1.39 6.98
C PRO A 65 5.58 -2.87 6.97
N GLU A 66 5.47 -3.51 8.13
CA GLU A 66 5.09 -4.91 8.25
C GLU A 66 3.64 -5.13 7.85
N ARG A 67 2.72 -4.27 8.30
CA ARG A 67 1.33 -4.29 7.82
C ARG A 67 1.24 -4.14 6.31
N ALA A 68 2.05 -3.24 5.73
CA ALA A 68 2.08 -3.04 4.29
C ALA A 68 2.55 -4.31 3.53
N LYS A 69 3.50 -5.07 4.08
CA LYS A 69 3.90 -6.38 3.52
C LYS A 69 2.72 -7.35 3.49
N CYS A 70 2.00 -7.50 4.60
CA CYS A 70 0.87 -8.41 4.69
C CYS A 70 -0.24 -8.02 3.71
N VAL A 71 -0.58 -6.73 3.63
CA VAL A 71 -1.58 -6.21 2.68
C VAL A 71 -1.15 -6.48 1.23
N ALA A 72 0.13 -6.33 0.90
CA ALA A 72 0.64 -6.63 -0.43
C ALA A 72 0.50 -8.12 -0.79
N VAL A 73 0.84 -9.02 0.16
CA VAL A 73 0.66 -10.47 0.00
C VAL A 73 -0.81 -10.82 -0.19
N LEU A 74 -1.70 -10.29 0.67
CA LEU A 74 -3.14 -10.58 0.60
C LEU A 74 -3.77 -10.12 -0.71
N ARG A 75 -3.43 -8.93 -1.20
CA ARG A 75 -3.87 -8.47 -2.53
C ARG A 75 -3.38 -9.41 -3.62
N LYS A 76 -2.13 -9.85 -3.54
CA LYS A 76 -1.59 -10.74 -4.57
C LYS A 76 -2.21 -12.13 -4.52
N ALA A 77 -2.53 -12.64 -3.34
CA ALA A 77 -3.26 -13.89 -3.18
C ALA A 77 -4.69 -13.79 -3.75
N ASP A 78 -5.38 -12.67 -3.48
CA ASP A 78 -6.71 -12.39 -4.03
C ASP A 78 -6.71 -12.38 -5.57
N GLU A 79 -5.72 -11.72 -6.18
CA GLU A 79 -5.51 -11.72 -7.63
C GLU A 79 -5.31 -13.15 -8.18
N LEU A 80 -4.44 -13.94 -7.56
CA LEU A 80 -4.18 -15.33 -7.96
C LEU A 80 -5.44 -16.20 -7.90
N MET A 81 -6.22 -16.05 -6.83
CA MET A 81 -7.48 -16.79 -6.66
C MET A 81 -8.57 -16.32 -7.63
N ALA A 82 -8.62 -15.03 -7.96
CA ALA A 82 -9.53 -14.50 -8.97
C ALA A 82 -9.17 -15.00 -10.39
N GLU A 83 -7.90 -15.25 -10.67
CA GLU A 83 -7.39 -15.85 -11.91
C GLU A 83 -7.51 -17.39 -11.94
N ASN A 84 -8.12 -18.01 -10.91
CA ASN A 84 -8.18 -19.47 -10.73
C ASN A 84 -6.80 -20.16 -10.71
N ASN A 85 -5.79 -19.51 -10.14
CA ASN A 85 -4.42 -20.02 -10.12
C ASN A 85 -3.67 -19.74 -8.80
N PRO A 86 -3.94 -20.52 -7.72
CA PRO A 86 -4.95 -21.58 -7.59
C PRO A 86 -6.33 -21.00 -7.21
N PRO A 87 -7.45 -21.71 -7.44
CA PRO A 87 -8.79 -21.23 -7.10
C PRO A 87 -9.01 -21.09 -5.59
N GLY A 88 -9.88 -20.18 -5.15
CA GLY A 88 -10.13 -19.94 -3.71
C GLY A 88 -11.13 -20.88 -3.04
N ASP A 89 -11.47 -22.01 -3.66
CA ASP A 89 -12.57 -22.91 -3.27
C ASP A 89 -12.27 -23.79 -2.05
N THR A 90 -11.01 -24.15 -1.83
CA THR A 90 -10.58 -25.00 -0.71
C THR A 90 -9.50 -24.32 0.12
N GLU A 91 -9.41 -24.67 1.41
CA GLU A 91 -8.35 -24.17 2.30
C GLU A 91 -6.95 -24.50 1.78
N ALA A 92 -6.77 -25.69 1.17
CA ALA A 92 -5.49 -26.09 0.58
C ALA A 92 -5.10 -25.18 -0.59
N ASN A 93 -6.04 -24.83 -1.46
CA ASN A 93 -5.77 -23.92 -2.57
C ASN A 93 -5.56 -22.47 -2.09
N GLN A 94 -6.33 -22.01 -1.11
CA GLN A 94 -6.13 -20.72 -0.46
C GLN A 94 -4.73 -20.61 0.16
N ARG A 95 -4.29 -21.64 0.91
CA ARG A 95 -2.94 -21.70 1.46
C ARG A 95 -1.89 -21.67 0.35
N ARG A 96 -2.12 -22.41 -0.73
CA ARG A 96 -1.21 -22.41 -1.88
C ARG A 96 -1.13 -21.04 -2.58
N ALA A 97 -2.24 -20.31 -2.66
CA ALA A 97 -2.26 -18.94 -3.18
C ALA A 97 -1.42 -17.99 -2.31
N LEU A 98 -1.56 -18.09 -0.99
CA LEU A 98 -0.76 -17.31 -0.03
C LEU A 98 0.74 -17.60 -0.17
N GLU A 99 1.15 -18.87 -0.25
CA GLU A 99 2.56 -19.25 -0.47
C GLU A 99 3.14 -18.63 -1.74
N LEU A 100 2.39 -18.67 -2.85
CA LEU A 100 2.81 -18.09 -4.12
C LEU A 100 2.86 -16.56 -4.05
N ALA A 101 1.89 -15.93 -3.38
CA ALA A 101 1.85 -14.49 -3.16
C ALA A 101 3.05 -14.02 -2.32
N CYS A 102 3.35 -14.71 -1.22
CA CYS A 102 4.55 -14.52 -0.41
C CYS A 102 5.82 -14.55 -1.27
N GLY A 103 5.99 -15.59 -2.10
CA GLY A 103 7.12 -15.71 -3.02
C GLY A 103 7.24 -14.55 -4.01
N ARG A 104 6.12 -14.03 -4.51
CA ARG A 104 6.10 -12.87 -5.44
C ARG A 104 6.38 -11.53 -4.74
N CYS A 105 6.02 -11.42 -3.47
CA CYS A 105 6.25 -10.22 -2.66
C CYS A 105 7.62 -10.23 -1.96
N GLY A 106 8.40 -11.32 -2.07
CA GLY A 106 9.69 -11.45 -1.41
C GLY A 106 9.59 -11.64 0.11
N VAL A 107 8.48 -12.21 0.58
CA VAL A 107 8.21 -12.49 2.00
C VAL A 107 8.20 -14.00 2.18
N LEU A 108 8.82 -14.50 3.25
CA LEU A 108 8.74 -15.92 3.61
C LEU A 108 7.37 -16.24 4.19
N ILE A 109 6.82 -17.42 3.93
CA ILE A 109 5.51 -17.78 4.46
C ILE A 109 5.50 -17.82 5.99
N GLU A 110 6.60 -18.24 6.62
CA GLU A 110 6.75 -18.24 8.08
C GLU A 110 6.96 -16.82 8.65
N GLU A 111 7.45 -15.87 7.87
CA GLU A 111 7.46 -14.45 8.25
C GLU A 111 6.03 -13.90 8.22
N TYR A 112 5.32 -14.17 7.12
CA TYR A 112 3.93 -13.76 6.97
C TYR A 112 3.04 -14.32 8.09
N ASP A 113 3.12 -15.63 8.37
CA ASP A 113 2.33 -16.28 9.41
C ASP A 113 2.55 -15.62 10.78
N ARG A 114 3.80 -15.28 11.12
CA ARG A 114 4.12 -14.55 12.37
C ARG A 114 3.55 -13.14 12.40
N LEU A 115 3.59 -12.42 11.27
CA LEU A 115 3.05 -11.06 11.18
C LEU A 115 1.52 -11.06 11.33
N VAL A 116 0.84 -12.04 10.73
CA VAL A 116 -0.62 -12.23 10.86
C VAL A 116 -1.00 -12.65 12.28
N GLU A 117 -0.24 -13.56 12.89
CA GLU A 117 -0.49 -14.02 14.26
C GLU A 117 -0.39 -12.89 15.28
N ALA A 118 0.49 -11.91 15.04
CA ALA A 118 0.72 -10.82 15.98
C ALA A 118 -0.12 -9.55 15.73
N ASP A 119 -0.96 -9.52 14.70
CA ASP A 119 -1.77 -8.36 14.34
C ASP A 119 -3.22 -8.74 14.01
N ASP A 120 -4.13 -8.45 14.95
CA ASP A 120 -5.54 -8.83 14.85
C ASP A 120 -6.23 -8.22 13.62
N GLU A 121 -5.91 -6.98 13.24
CA GLU A 121 -6.50 -6.34 12.06
C GLU A 121 -6.07 -7.04 10.77
N VAL A 122 -4.81 -7.48 10.70
CA VAL A 122 -4.31 -8.22 9.54
C VAL A 122 -4.94 -9.61 9.49
N ARG A 123 -5.12 -10.27 10.64
CA ARG A 123 -5.79 -11.56 10.73
C ARG A 123 -7.25 -11.50 10.30
N GLU A 124 -7.97 -10.46 10.71
CA GLU A 124 -9.34 -10.19 10.24
C GLU A 124 -9.37 -9.95 8.74
N LEU A 125 -8.44 -9.16 8.21
CA LEU A 125 -8.34 -8.90 6.77
C LEU A 125 -8.05 -10.18 5.97
N GLU A 126 -7.16 -11.05 6.45
CA GLU A 126 -6.89 -12.35 5.83
C GLU A 126 -8.18 -13.18 5.73
N ALA A 127 -8.90 -13.32 6.85
CA ALA A 127 -10.14 -14.08 6.88
C ALA A 127 -11.17 -13.55 5.88
N LEU A 128 -11.31 -12.22 5.77
CA LEU A 128 -12.20 -11.57 4.79
C LEU A 128 -11.80 -11.88 3.35
N VAL A 129 -10.51 -11.80 3.01
CA VAL A 129 -10.00 -12.10 1.66
C VAL A 129 -10.24 -13.56 1.30
N LEU A 130 -9.91 -14.49 2.19
CA LEU A 130 -10.10 -15.93 1.95
C LEU A 130 -11.59 -16.30 1.82
N GLN A 131 -12.45 -15.73 2.67
CA GLN A 131 -13.89 -15.94 2.58
C GLN A 131 -14.48 -15.37 1.27
N ALA A 132 -14.04 -14.18 0.87
CA ALA A 132 -14.47 -13.58 -0.39
C ALA A 132 -14.04 -14.41 -1.60
N ALA A 133 -12.82 -14.97 -1.57
CA ALA A 133 -12.32 -15.86 -2.60
C ALA A 133 -13.12 -17.17 -2.69
N HIS A 134 -13.47 -17.76 -1.55
CA HIS A 134 -14.32 -18.95 -1.50
C HIS A 134 -15.71 -18.68 -2.09
N ILE A 135 -16.36 -17.58 -1.70
CA ILE A 135 -17.66 -17.19 -2.25
C ILE A 135 -17.56 -16.98 -3.76
N ARG A 136 -16.54 -16.28 -4.27
CA ARG A 136 -16.38 -16.10 -5.71
C ARG A 136 -16.21 -17.42 -6.45
N ALA A 137 -15.36 -18.31 -5.95
CA ALA A 137 -15.12 -19.60 -6.59
C ALA A 137 -16.40 -20.47 -6.62
N THR A 138 -17.17 -20.47 -5.53
CA THR A 138 -18.42 -21.24 -5.46
C THR A 138 -19.53 -20.66 -6.32
N VAL A 139 -19.70 -19.33 -6.35
CA VAL A 139 -20.70 -18.67 -7.20
C VAL A 139 -20.37 -18.84 -8.68
N LEU A 140 -19.11 -18.64 -9.07
CA LEU A 140 -18.68 -18.82 -10.47
C LEU A 140 -18.75 -20.29 -10.91
N GLY A 141 -18.48 -21.24 -10.00
CA GLY A 141 -18.64 -22.67 -10.26
C GLY A 141 -20.10 -23.07 -10.50
N ALA A 142 -21.05 -22.45 -9.79
CA ALA A 142 -22.47 -22.72 -9.95
C ALA A 142 -23.03 -22.23 -11.31
N GLU A 143 -22.48 -21.14 -11.87
CA GLU A 143 -22.87 -20.66 -13.20
C GLU A 143 -22.39 -21.58 -14.32
N SER A 144 -21.21 -22.22 -14.17
CA SER A 144 -20.70 -23.19 -15.15
C SER A 144 -21.52 -24.49 -15.21
N ASP A 145 -22.05 -24.96 -14.07
CA ASP A 145 -22.86 -26.18 -14.02
C ASP A 145 -24.28 -25.97 -14.59
N ILE A 146 -24.85 -24.76 -14.50
CA ILE A 146 -26.14 -24.43 -15.11
C ILE A 146 -26.04 -24.37 -16.65
N ALA A 147 -24.88 -23.94 -17.18
CA ALA A 147 -24.63 -23.92 -18.62
C ALA A 147 -24.44 -25.33 -19.23
N ALA A 148 -24.02 -26.30 -18.42
CA ALA A 148 -23.93 -27.71 -18.79
C ALA A 148 -25.28 -28.42 -18.56
N GLY A 149 -26.32 -28.02 -19.30
CA GLY A 149 -27.63 -28.68 -19.25
C GLY A 149 -27.55 -30.20 -19.49
N PRO A 150 -28.56 -30.98 -19.05
CA PRO A 150 -28.51 -32.44 -19.10
C PRO A 150 -28.30 -32.90 -20.54
N SER A 151 -27.14 -33.52 -20.82
CA SER A 151 -26.93 -34.25 -22.07
C SER A 151 -27.92 -35.42 -22.07
N SER A 152 -29.07 -35.18 -22.68
CA SER A 152 -30.11 -36.18 -22.86
C SER A 152 -29.58 -37.20 -23.88
N GLY A 153 -29.09 -38.32 -23.37
CA GLY A 153 -28.70 -39.52 -24.12
C GLY A 153 -29.50 -40.71 -23.62
#